data_AF-A0A529VS72-F1
#
_entry.id   AF-A0A529VS72-F1
#
_cell.length_a   1.000
_cell.length_b   1.000
_cell.length_c   1.000
_cell.angle_alpha   90.00
_cell.angle_beta   90.00
_cell.angle_gamma   90.00
#
_symmetry.space_group_name_H-M   'P 1'
#
loop_
_entity.id
_entity.type
_entity.pdbx_description
1 polymer ?
#
loop_
_entity_poly.entity_id
_entity_poly.type
_entity_poly.pdbx_seq_one_letter_code
_entity_poly.pdbx_strand_id
1 'polypeptide(L)'
;PVQQPELRAIIALLETLPKPTVAAIHGTALGGGLELALGCHFRVADRAAKLGLPEVKLGLLPGGGGTVRLPRLVGAAKALGMIVSGTPISADEARAAGLADAVVDGDLLAEAIRFAHEMADQGGPFVPVRERNERLV
;
A
#
# COMPACT_ATOMS: atom_id res chain seq x y z
N PRO A 1 3.27 -27.48 -4.50
CA PRO A 1 2.72 -26.56 -5.52
C PRO A 1 2.05 -25.37 -4.85
N VAL A 2 2.15 -24.16 -5.40
CA VAL A 2 1.42 -22.98 -4.86
C VAL A 2 -0.07 -23.20 -5.12
N GLN A 3 -0.87 -23.14 -4.05
CA GLN A 3 -2.32 -23.32 -4.14
C GLN A 3 -2.97 -21.97 -4.47
N GLN A 4 -3.96 -21.99 -5.36
CA GLN A 4 -4.68 -20.78 -5.74
C GLN A 4 -5.77 -20.41 -4.72
N PRO A 5 -6.11 -19.10 -4.60
CA PRO A 5 -5.50 -17.97 -5.31
C PRO A 5 -4.14 -17.56 -4.73
N GLU A 6 -3.17 -17.25 -5.60
CA GLU A 6 -1.89 -16.67 -5.17
C GLU A 6 -2.01 -15.16 -4.93
N LEU A 7 -1.09 -14.58 -4.16
CA LEU A 7 -1.11 -13.16 -3.77
C LEU A 7 -1.27 -12.20 -4.95
N ARG A 8 -0.57 -12.46 -6.06
CA ARG A 8 -0.64 -11.62 -7.27
C ARG A 8 -2.05 -11.60 -7.88
N ALA A 9 -2.76 -12.71 -7.85
CA ALA A 9 -4.13 -12.80 -8.35
C ALA A 9 -5.10 -11.98 -7.47
N ILE A 10 -4.93 -12.02 -6.15
CA ILE A 10 -5.71 -11.21 -5.21
C ILE A 10 -5.44 -9.71 -5.43
N ILE A 11 -4.17 -9.32 -5.57
CA ILE A 11 -3.79 -7.94 -5.84
C ILE A 11 -4.39 -7.45 -7.16
N ALA A 12 -4.29 -8.25 -8.23
CA ALA A 12 -4.85 -7.89 -9.54
C ALA A 12 -6.36 -7.68 -9.47
N LEU A 13 -7.08 -8.50 -8.70
CA LEU A 13 -8.51 -8.33 -8.46
C LEU A 13 -8.79 -6.97 -7.79
N LEU A 14 -8.11 -6.66 -6.68
CA LEU A 14 -8.29 -5.42 -5.92
C LEU A 14 -8.06 -4.16 -6.76
N GLU A 15 -7.06 -4.19 -7.64
CA GLU A 15 -6.72 -3.07 -8.54
C GLU A 15 -7.77 -2.82 -9.63
N THR A 16 -8.54 -3.85 -10.02
CA THR A 16 -9.51 -3.75 -11.13
C THR A 16 -10.95 -3.55 -10.67
N LEU A 17 -11.19 -3.46 -9.35
CA LEU A 17 -12.53 -3.27 -8.83
C LEU A 17 -13.08 -1.89 -9.25
N PRO A 18 -14.33 -1.80 -9.73
CA PRO A 18 -14.96 -0.53 -10.09
C PRO A 18 -15.35 0.32 -8.87
N LYS A 19 -14.97 -0.10 -7.66
CA LYS A 19 -15.30 0.50 -6.37
C LYS A 19 -13.99 0.85 -5.64
N PRO A 20 -13.98 1.89 -4.78
CA PRO A 20 -12.78 2.22 -4.04
C PRO A 20 -12.45 1.07 -3.09
N THR A 21 -11.17 0.71 -3.01
CA THR A 21 -10.65 -0.28 -2.07
C THR A 21 -9.73 0.43 -1.11
N VAL A 22 -9.94 0.20 0.19
CA VAL A 22 -9.21 0.88 1.26
C VAL A 22 -8.55 -0.17 2.14
N ALA A 23 -7.23 -0.14 2.24
CA ALA A 23 -6.49 -0.93 3.21
C ALA A 23 -6.50 -0.20 4.57
N ALA A 24 -7.16 -0.78 5.57
CA ALA A 24 -7.07 -0.34 6.97
C ALA A 24 -5.90 -1.07 7.64
N ILE A 25 -4.81 -0.36 7.94
CA ILE A 25 -3.54 -0.95 8.39
C ILE A 25 -3.34 -0.72 9.89
N HIS A 26 -3.55 -1.75 10.69
CA HIS A 26 -3.18 -1.79 12.10
C HIS A 26 -1.87 -2.55 12.29
N GLY A 27 -1.00 -2.08 13.20
CA GLY A 27 0.28 -2.74 13.47
C GLY A 27 1.22 -2.73 12.27
N THR A 28 1.67 -3.88 11.79
CA THR A 28 2.70 -3.94 10.74
C THR A 28 2.17 -4.44 9.40
N ALA A 29 2.39 -3.69 8.33
CA ALA A 29 2.24 -4.17 6.95
C ALA A 29 3.63 -4.37 6.34
N LEU A 30 4.09 -5.63 6.29
CA LEU A 30 5.42 -5.99 5.83
C LEU A 30 5.37 -6.99 4.66
N GLY A 31 6.27 -6.81 3.70
CA GLY A 31 6.43 -7.69 2.54
C GLY A 31 5.11 -7.87 1.79
N GLY A 32 4.68 -9.13 1.60
CA GLY A 32 3.40 -9.45 0.97
C GLY A 32 2.18 -8.74 1.56
N GLY A 33 2.17 -8.42 2.87
CA GLY A 33 1.11 -7.64 3.49
C GLY A 33 1.08 -6.17 3.02
N LEU A 34 2.25 -5.55 2.83
CA LEU A 34 2.33 -4.23 2.21
C LEU A 34 2.01 -4.32 0.71
N GLU A 35 2.46 -5.37 0.01
CA GLU A 35 2.14 -5.56 -1.40
C GLU A 35 0.64 -5.71 -1.65
N LEU A 36 -0.09 -6.37 -0.74
CA LEU A 36 -1.55 -6.43 -0.75
C LEU A 36 -2.15 -5.03 -0.59
N ALA A 37 -1.68 -4.25 0.39
CA ALA A 37 -2.16 -2.88 0.63
C ALA A 37 -1.82 -1.91 -0.53
N LEU A 38 -0.72 -2.14 -1.25
CA LEU A 38 -0.36 -1.42 -2.46
C LEU A 38 -1.33 -1.75 -3.63
N GLY A 39 -1.97 -2.91 -3.60
CA GLY A 39 -3.03 -3.28 -4.55
C GLY A 39 -4.35 -2.56 -4.32
N CYS A 40 -4.58 -2.01 -3.13
CA CYS A 40 -5.74 -1.17 -2.85
C CYS A 40 -5.60 0.21 -3.52
N HIS A 41 -6.73 0.85 -3.81
CA HIS A 41 -6.75 2.23 -4.30
C HIS A 41 -6.21 3.20 -3.24
N PHE A 42 -6.55 2.96 -1.97
CA PHE A 42 -6.21 3.82 -0.83
C PHE A 42 -5.73 3.01 0.39
N ARG A 43 -5.02 3.67 1.30
CA ARG A 43 -4.46 3.13 2.55
C ARG A 43 -4.71 4.10 3.71
N VAL A 44 -5.38 3.64 4.75
CA VAL A 44 -5.52 4.33 6.03
C VAL A 44 -4.74 3.55 7.07
N ALA A 45 -3.81 4.20 7.77
CA ALA A 45 -2.94 3.54 8.73
C ALA A 45 -3.19 4.03 10.17
N ASP A 46 -3.13 3.11 11.11
CA ASP A 46 -2.99 3.46 12.52
C ASP A 46 -1.66 4.19 12.77
N ARG A 47 -1.63 5.17 13.68
CA ARG A 47 -0.44 5.97 13.98
C ARG A 47 0.76 5.14 14.43
N ALA A 48 0.53 4.03 15.13
CA ALA A 48 1.61 3.14 15.55
C ALA A 48 2.11 2.21 14.43
N ALA A 49 1.51 2.26 13.24
CA ALA A 49 1.80 1.30 12.20
C ALA A 49 3.22 1.42 11.63
N LYS A 50 3.75 0.27 11.17
CA LYS A 50 5.03 0.18 10.44
C LYS A 50 4.82 -0.45 9.07
N LEU A 51 5.36 0.19 8.04
CA LEU A 51 5.18 -0.22 6.65
C LEU A 51 6.55 -0.44 5.99
N GLY A 52 6.76 -1.58 5.33
CA GLY A 52 8.01 -1.83 4.61
C GLY A 52 8.04 -3.10 3.78
N LEU A 53 9.09 -3.23 2.97
CA LEU A 53 9.37 -4.40 2.12
C LEU A 53 10.71 -5.04 2.55
N PRO A 54 10.73 -5.88 3.60
CA PRO A 54 11.95 -6.41 4.20
C PRO A 54 12.51 -7.67 3.51
N GLU A 55 12.01 -8.06 2.34
CA GLU A 55 12.38 -9.29 1.61
C GLU A 55 13.90 -9.43 1.40
N VAL A 56 14.61 -8.31 1.24
CA VAL A 56 16.08 -8.28 1.10
C VAL A 56 16.79 -8.91 2.30
N LYS A 57 16.21 -8.81 3.51
CA LYS A 57 16.75 -9.43 4.73
C LYS A 57 16.69 -10.96 4.71
N LEU A 58 15.92 -11.52 3.77
CA LEU A 58 15.83 -12.95 3.50
C LEU A 58 16.56 -13.35 2.21
N GLY A 59 17.32 -12.43 1.59
CA GLY A 59 17.98 -12.65 0.30
C GLY A 59 17.01 -12.66 -0.89
N LEU A 60 15.84 -12.06 -0.75
CA LEU A 60 14.78 -12.00 -1.76
C LEU A 60 14.47 -10.56 -2.18
N LEU A 61 13.53 -10.40 -3.12
CA LEU A 61 12.97 -9.11 -3.51
C LEU A 61 11.42 -9.16 -3.43
N PRO A 62 10.74 -7.99 -3.38
CA PRO A 62 9.28 -7.92 -3.28
C PRO A 62 8.59 -8.54 -4.51
N GLY A 63 7.99 -9.71 -4.31
CA GLY A 63 7.53 -10.58 -5.39
C GLY A 63 6.07 -10.39 -5.78
N GLY A 64 5.24 -9.71 -4.99
CA GLY A 64 3.85 -9.35 -5.29
C GLY A 64 3.69 -8.07 -6.12
N GLY A 65 4.79 -7.46 -6.55
CA GLY A 65 4.82 -6.23 -7.37
C GLY A 65 5.11 -4.95 -6.56
N GLY A 66 5.62 -5.09 -5.35
CA GLY A 66 6.06 -3.96 -4.51
C GLY A 66 7.12 -3.09 -5.19
N THR A 67 8.02 -3.69 -5.99
CA THR A 67 9.03 -2.97 -6.80
C THR A 67 8.43 -2.07 -7.88
N VAL A 68 7.17 -2.31 -8.27
CA VAL A 68 6.46 -1.53 -9.29
C VAL A 68 5.57 -0.48 -8.64
N ARG A 69 4.83 -0.84 -7.60
CA ARG A 69 3.82 0.03 -6.99
C ARG A 69 4.39 1.02 -5.97
N LEU A 70 5.38 0.61 -5.18
CA LEU A 70 5.98 1.50 -4.19
C LEU A 70 6.58 2.78 -4.81
N PRO A 71 7.41 2.74 -5.88
CA PRO A 71 7.97 3.96 -6.46
C PRO A 71 6.91 4.90 -7.05
N ARG A 72 5.74 4.38 -7.44
CA ARG A 72 4.61 5.19 -7.92
C ARG A 72 3.90 5.96 -6.81
N LEU A 73 4.00 5.48 -5.56
CA LEU A 73 3.46 6.18 -4.40
C LEU A 73 4.50 7.08 -3.71
N VAL A 74 5.73 6.63 -3.52
CA VAL A 74 6.72 7.37 -2.71
C VAL A 74 7.85 8.01 -3.51
N GLY A 75 7.85 7.83 -4.82
CA GLY A 75 8.95 8.23 -5.70
C GLY A 75 10.08 7.21 -5.74
N ALA A 76 10.85 7.22 -6.83
CA ALA A 76 11.87 6.21 -7.12
C ALA A 76 12.97 6.15 -6.03
N ALA A 77 13.50 7.31 -5.61
CA ALA A 77 14.60 7.37 -4.64
C ALA A 77 14.21 6.80 -3.27
N LYS A 78 13.03 7.18 -2.74
CA LYS A 78 12.55 6.67 -1.45
C LYS A 78 12.20 5.18 -1.54
N ALA A 79 11.55 4.74 -2.62
CA ALA A 79 11.23 3.34 -2.83
C ALA A 79 12.50 2.48 -2.88
N LEU A 80 13.53 2.93 -3.60
CA LEU A 80 14.83 2.26 -3.64
C LEU A 80 15.39 2.11 -2.22
N GLY A 81 15.47 3.19 -1.45
CA GLY A 81 15.96 3.16 -0.07
C GLY A 81 15.19 2.19 0.84
N MET A 82 13.86 2.16 0.73
CA MET A 82 13.01 1.24 1.49
C MET A 82 13.25 -0.23 1.10
N ILE A 83 13.33 -0.53 -0.20
CA ILE A 83 13.48 -1.90 -0.72
C ILE A 83 14.88 -2.46 -0.42
N VAL A 84 15.95 -1.69 -0.67
CA VAL A 84 17.32 -2.19 -0.52
C VAL A 84 17.74 -2.30 0.95
N SER A 85 17.21 -1.45 1.83
CA SER A 85 17.48 -1.54 3.27
C SER A 85 16.57 -2.55 3.98
N GLY A 86 15.36 -2.77 3.45
CA GLY A 86 14.31 -3.53 4.11
C GLY A 86 13.89 -2.94 5.46
N THR A 87 14.12 -1.65 5.69
CA THR A 87 13.79 -0.96 6.95
C THR A 87 12.37 -0.41 6.88
N PRO A 88 11.45 -0.84 7.78
CA PRO A 88 10.11 -0.28 7.83
C PRO A 88 10.11 1.18 8.25
N ILE A 89 9.20 1.97 7.66
CA ILE A 89 8.97 3.37 8.01
C ILE A 89 7.76 3.51 8.94
N SER A 90 7.67 4.64 9.66
CA SER A 90 6.50 4.97 10.49
C SER A 90 5.27 5.31 9.65
N ALA A 91 4.08 5.25 10.26
CA ALA A 91 2.84 5.71 9.64
C ALA A 91 2.92 7.19 9.21
N ASP A 92 3.49 8.05 10.05
CA ASP A 92 3.66 9.47 9.72
C ASP A 92 4.59 9.69 8.53
N GLU A 93 5.72 8.97 8.48
CA GLU A 93 6.62 8.99 7.32
C GLU A 93 5.95 8.43 6.06
N ALA A 94 5.11 7.40 6.20
CA ALA A 94 4.32 6.84 5.12
C ALA A 94 3.30 7.86 4.60
N ARG A 95 2.64 8.62 5.48
CA ARG A 95 1.71 9.69 5.08
C ARG A 95 2.41 10.83 4.36
N ALA A 96 3.52 11.31 4.91
CA ALA A 96 4.32 12.36 4.31
C ALA A 96 4.86 11.95 2.92
N ALA A 97 5.25 10.67 2.79
CA ALA A 97 5.72 10.11 1.53
C ALA A 97 4.61 9.73 0.54
N GLY A 98 3.33 9.82 0.89
CA GLY A 98 2.20 9.40 0.05
C GLY A 98 2.00 7.88 -0.05
N LEU A 99 2.64 7.08 0.80
CA LEU A 99 2.35 5.65 0.94
C LEU A 99 1.02 5.42 1.67
N ALA A 100 0.72 6.23 2.69
CA ALA A 100 -0.58 6.25 3.35
C ALA A 100 -1.37 7.50 2.93
N ASP A 101 -2.66 7.34 2.70
CA ASP A 101 -3.58 8.42 2.34
C ASP A 101 -4.10 9.15 3.59
N ALA A 102 -4.26 8.42 4.69
CA ALA A 102 -4.57 8.97 6.01
C ALA A 102 -3.84 8.18 7.12
N VAL A 103 -3.58 8.88 8.24
CA VAL A 103 -3.08 8.29 9.48
C VAL A 103 -4.00 8.72 10.60
N VAL A 104 -4.41 7.76 11.42
CA VAL A 104 -5.43 7.95 12.46
C VAL A 104 -4.91 7.49 13.82
N ASP A 105 -5.40 8.12 14.87
CA ASP A 105 -5.15 7.75 16.25
C ASP A 105 -6.51 7.54 16.91
N GLY A 106 -6.87 6.29 17.17
CA GLY A 106 -8.22 5.89 17.59
C GLY A 106 -8.79 4.73 16.79
N ASP A 107 -10.09 4.76 16.52
CA ASP A 107 -10.79 3.67 15.83
C ASP A 107 -10.45 3.64 14.33
N LEU A 108 -9.42 2.88 13.99
CA LEU A 108 -8.97 2.69 12.62
C LEU A 108 -10.07 2.19 11.68
N LEU A 109 -10.91 1.25 12.15
CA LEU A 109 -11.90 0.63 11.28
C LEU A 109 -13.01 1.63 10.94
N ALA A 110 -13.51 2.35 11.94
CA ALA A 110 -14.51 3.39 11.73
C ALA A 110 -13.99 4.48 10.77
N GLU A 111 -12.74 4.93 10.96
CA GLU A 111 -12.14 5.93 10.09
C GLU A 111 -11.89 5.43 8.67
N ALA A 112 -11.45 4.18 8.49
CA ALA A 112 -11.27 3.59 7.17
C ALA A 112 -12.61 3.42 6.43
N ILE A 113 -13.69 3.07 7.14
CA ILE A 113 -15.05 3.00 6.58
C ILE A 113 -15.51 4.39 6.15
N ARG A 114 -15.36 5.41 7.02
CA ARG A 114 -15.67 6.80 6.68
C ARG A 114 -14.93 7.25 5.44
N PHE A 115 -13.62 7.00 5.38
CA PHE A 115 -12.79 7.32 4.21
C PHE A 115 -13.27 6.60 2.94
N ALA A 116 -13.65 5.33 3.04
CA ALA A 116 -14.16 4.57 1.90
C ALA A 116 -15.46 5.17 1.35
N HIS A 117 -16.39 5.59 2.21
CA HIS A 117 -17.60 6.29 1.81
C HIS A 117 -17.29 7.62 1.12
N GLU A 118 -16.38 8.42 1.68
CA GLU A 118 -15.96 9.69 1.07
C GLU A 118 -15.38 9.50 -0.34
N MET A 119 -14.55 8.48 -0.55
CA MET A 119 -14.00 8.18 -1.88
C MET A 119 -15.07 7.64 -2.84
N ALA A 120 -16.06 6.91 -2.34
CA ALA A 120 -17.16 6.42 -3.15
C ALA A 120 -18.06 7.58 -3.63
N ASP A 121 -18.34 8.54 -2.76
CA ASP A 121 -19.18 9.71 -3.06
C ASP A 121 -18.50 10.71 -4.01
N GLN A 122 -17.17 10.87 -3.90
CA GLN A 122 -16.40 11.67 -4.87
C GLN A 122 -16.44 11.08 -6.28
N GLY A 123 -16.50 9.74 -6.36
CA GLY A 123 -16.50 9.01 -7.62
C GLY A 123 -15.21 9.17 -8.44
N GLY A 124 -15.23 8.64 -9.66
CA GLY A 124 -14.15 8.79 -10.63
C GLY A 124 -13.58 7.44 -11.10
N PRO A 125 -12.57 7.47 -11.99
CA PRO A 125 -11.78 6.27 -12.23
C PRO A 125 -10.88 6.04 -11.01
N PHE A 126 -11.08 4.93 -10.30
CA PHE A 126 -10.16 4.49 -9.25
C PHE A 126 -8.90 3.94 -9.92
N VAL A 127 -7.95 4.83 -10.22
CA VAL A 127 -6.74 4.46 -10.99
C VAL A 127 -5.87 3.50 -10.18
N PRO A 128 -5.53 2.32 -10.72
CA PRO A 128 -4.63 1.36 -10.08
C PRO A 128 -3.28 1.99 -9.73
N VAL A 129 -2.71 1.66 -8.58
CA VAL A 129 -1.41 2.23 -8.16
C VAL A 129 -0.31 1.98 -9.19
N ARG A 130 -0.32 0.83 -9.88
CA ARG A 130 0.65 0.50 -10.93
C ARG A 130 0.60 1.42 -12.17
N GLU A 131 -0.44 2.24 -12.30
CA GLU A 131 -0.65 3.17 -13.42
C GLU A 131 -0.41 4.64 -13.05
N ARG A 132 -0.18 4.93 -11.75
CA ARG A 132 0.08 6.28 -11.22
C ARG A 132 1.53 6.69 -11.45
N ASN A 133 1.80 7.48 -12.49
CA ASN A 133 3.18 7.81 -12.89
C ASN A 133 3.66 9.19 -12.39
N GLU A 134 2.85 9.90 -11.62
CA GLU A 134 3.09 11.31 -11.25
C GLU A 134 4.35 11.50 -10.39
N ARG A 135 4.84 10.44 -9.75
CA ARG A 135 5.99 10.48 -8.83
C ARG A 135 7.25 9.78 -9.36
N LEU A 136 7.25 9.34 -10.61
CA LEU A 136 8.39 8.61 -11.21
C LEU A 136 9.47 9.53 -11.82
N VAL A 137 9.30 10.85 -11.76
CA VAL A 137 10.13 11.85 -12.42
C VAL A 137 11.23 12.38 -11.50
#